data_AF-A0A356FBV6-F1
#
_entry.id   AF-A0A356FBV6-F1
#
_cell.length_a   1.000
_cell.length_b   1.000
_cell.length_c   1.000
_cell.angle_alpha   90.00
_cell.angle_beta   90.00
_cell.angle_gamma   90.00
#
_symmetry.space_group_name_H-M   'P 1'
#
loop_
_entity.id
_entity.type
_entity.pdbx_description
1 polymer ?
#
loop_
_entity_poly.entity_id
_entity_poly.type
_entity_poly.pdbx_seq_one_letter_code
_entity_poly.pdbx_strand_id
1 'polypeptide(L)'
;MKKRKNSDNNFETKMELTPMIDCVFLLIMFFILTTQITVNIEEVTLPFALEGQPEKRENTDAVMLIMNVRKSQADDAAPRAGEVVYQGKILNTKTLRTMLDEEVAYDAAPPPRGRGRAKEVGPNNVQLSQLEILIRYDKHVKSEYLRTIFEQCQKAGVYKLKLATTQPGG
;
A
#
# COMPACT_ATOMS: atom_id res chain seq x y z
N MET A 1 -28.74 36.57 75.73
CA MET A 1 -27.73 35.54 76.05
C MET A 1 -27.60 34.60 74.86
N LYS A 2 -26.37 34.41 74.38
CA LYS A 2 -25.99 33.76 73.12
C LYS A 2 -25.53 32.34 73.47
N LYS A 3 -26.10 31.30 72.84
CA LYS A 3 -25.45 29.98 72.76
C LYS A 3 -25.46 29.53 71.30
N ARG A 4 -24.34 29.77 70.61
CA ARG A 4 -24.03 29.16 69.31
C ARG A 4 -23.45 27.77 69.60
N LYS A 5 -24.07 26.75 69.02
CA LYS A 5 -23.57 25.38 68.99
C LYS A 5 -22.47 25.31 67.93
N ASN A 6 -21.23 25.07 68.35
CA ASN A 6 -20.13 24.76 67.44
C ASN A 6 -20.28 23.30 67.00
N SER A 7 -20.53 23.06 65.72
CA SER A 7 -20.38 21.73 65.12
C SER A 7 -19.02 21.68 64.45
N ASP A 8 -18.15 20.80 64.94
CA ASP A 8 -16.84 20.54 64.36
C ASP A 8 -17.02 19.96 62.95
N ASN A 9 -16.77 20.79 61.93
CA ASN A 9 -16.66 20.36 60.54
C ASN A 9 -15.27 19.76 60.32
N ASN A 10 -14.99 18.59 60.88
CA ASN A 10 -13.86 17.78 60.43
C ASN A 10 -14.36 16.88 59.29
N PHE A 11 -14.65 17.49 58.14
CA PHE A 11 -14.86 16.78 56.89
C PHE A 11 -13.48 16.31 56.43
N GLU A 12 -13.05 15.16 56.94
CA GLU A 12 -11.89 14.44 56.45
C GLU A 12 -12.12 14.23 54.94
N THR A 13 -11.50 15.09 54.12
CA THR A 13 -11.67 15.10 52.67
C THR A 13 -10.84 13.95 52.11
N LYS A 14 -11.34 12.73 52.33
CA LYS A 14 -10.67 11.50 51.95
C LYS A 14 -10.80 11.38 50.43
N MET A 15 -9.71 11.67 49.71
CA MET A 15 -9.66 11.60 48.25
C MET A 15 -10.14 10.23 47.78
N GLU A 16 -11.19 10.21 46.96
CA GLU A 16 -11.70 8.97 46.39
C GLU A 16 -10.71 8.47 45.33
N LEU A 17 -10.01 7.38 45.63
CA LEU A 17 -9.00 6.81 44.76
C LEU A 17 -9.61 6.00 43.60
N THR A 18 -10.79 5.41 43.81
CA THR A 18 -11.47 4.54 42.84
C THR A 18 -11.77 5.25 41.51
N PRO A 19 -12.30 6.49 41.49
CA PRO A 19 -12.52 7.23 40.25
C PRO A 19 -11.22 7.60 39.53
N MET A 20 -10.15 7.89 40.29
CA MET A 20 -8.86 8.26 39.70
C MET A 20 -8.15 7.08 39.04
N ILE A 21 -8.22 5.90 39.69
CA ILE A 21 -7.66 4.66 39.13
C ILE A 21 -8.38 4.30 37.84
N ASP A 22 -9.71 4.44 37.77
CA ASP A 22 -10.49 4.15 36.56
C ASP A 22 -10.08 5.06 35.39
N CYS A 23 -9.99 6.38 35.62
CA CYS A 23 -9.54 7.32 34.59
C CYS A 23 -8.11 7.03 34.10
N VAL A 24 -7.18 6.73 35.00
CA VAL A 24 -5.79 6.40 34.60
C VAL A 24 -5.72 5.05 33.89
N PHE A 25 -6.49 4.05 34.32
CA PHE A 25 -6.56 2.75 33.69
C PHE A 25 -7.12 2.83 32.26
N LEU A 26 -8.20 3.59 32.06
CA LEU A 26 -8.76 3.86 30.73
C LEU A 26 -7.76 4.58 29.82
N LEU A 27 -6.98 5.53 30.35
CA LEU A 27 -5.93 6.21 29.58
C LEU A 27 -4.81 5.25 29.18
N ILE A 28 -4.34 4.39 30.09
CA ILE A 28 -3.31 3.39 29.78
C ILE A 28 -3.81 2.38 28.74
N MET A 29 -5.04 1.87 28.89
CA MET A 29 -5.64 0.96 27.92
C MET A 29 -5.78 1.61 26.54
N PHE A 30 -6.21 2.87 26.49
CA PHE A 30 -6.28 3.64 25.25
C PHE A 30 -4.91 3.77 24.58
N PHE A 31 -3.84 4.12 25.30
CA PHE A 31 -2.49 4.21 24.73
C PHE A 31 -1.96 2.85 24.25
N ILE A 32 -2.17 1.78 25.02
CA ILE A 32 -1.77 0.42 24.61
C ILE A 32 -2.50 -0.01 23.33
N LEU A 33 -3.82 0.19 23.25
CA LEU A 33 -4.58 -0.18 22.06
C LEU A 33 -4.23 0.68 20.84
N THR A 34 -4.04 1.99 21.02
CA THR A 34 -3.69 2.88 19.90
C THR A 34 -2.27 2.69 19.39
N THR A 35 -1.30 2.35 20.26
CA THR A 35 0.08 2.03 19.84
C THR A 35 0.19 0.78 18.98
N GLN A 36 -0.69 -0.21 19.15
CA GLN A 36 -0.70 -1.41 18.29
C GLN A 36 -1.22 -1.13 16.87
N ILE A 37 -2.06 -0.10 16.70
CA ILE A 37 -2.70 0.19 15.40
C ILE A 37 -1.71 0.85 14.42
N THR A 38 -0.68 1.55 14.90
CA THR A 38 0.25 2.30 14.05
C THR A 38 1.45 1.49 13.54
N VAL A 39 1.60 0.22 13.96
CA VAL A 39 2.80 -0.58 13.68
C VAL A 39 2.60 -1.61 12.56
N ASN A 40 1.38 -1.81 12.07
CA ASN A 40 1.12 -2.69 10.93
C ASN A 40 1.45 -1.99 9.59
N ILE A 41 2.69 -1.53 9.45
CA ILE A 41 3.31 -1.41 8.13
C ILE A 41 3.73 -2.83 7.81
N GLU A 42 2.87 -3.54 7.09
CA GLU A 42 3.13 -4.91 6.65
C GLU A 42 4.47 -4.93 5.87
N GLU A 43 5.47 -5.65 6.40
CA GLU A 43 6.72 -5.86 5.70
C GLU A 43 6.43 -6.78 4.51
N VAL A 44 6.29 -6.16 3.34
CA VAL A 44 6.23 -6.87 2.07
C VAL A 44 7.57 -7.58 1.88
N THR A 45 7.60 -8.88 2.20
CA THR A 45 8.74 -9.73 1.87
C THR A 45 8.78 -9.89 0.37
N LEU A 46 9.75 -9.25 -0.26
CA LEU A 46 10.00 -9.45 -1.68
C LEU A 46 10.62 -10.84 -1.81
N PRO A 47 9.97 -11.81 -2.48
CA PRO A 47 10.57 -13.11 -2.69
C PRO A 47 11.85 -12.92 -3.50
N PHE A 48 12.97 -13.36 -2.93
CA PHE A 48 14.27 -13.30 -3.57
C PHE A 48 14.45 -14.53 -4.47
N ALA A 49 14.65 -14.31 -5.77
CA ALA A 49 15.03 -15.36 -6.69
C ALA A 49 16.56 -15.48 -6.72
N LEU A 50 17.09 -16.56 -6.13
CA LEU A 50 18.53 -16.88 -6.11
C LEU A 50 19.11 -17.10 -7.52
N GLU A 51 18.27 -17.53 -8.46
CA GLU A 51 18.65 -17.77 -9.85
C GLU A 51 17.60 -17.15 -10.77
N GLY A 52 18.05 -16.37 -11.75
CA GLY A 52 17.23 -15.94 -12.86
C GLY A 52 16.99 -17.10 -13.82
N GLN A 53 16.12 -18.04 -13.45
CA GLN A 53 15.63 -18.99 -14.44
C GLN A 53 14.75 -18.21 -15.42
N PRO A 54 15.01 -18.29 -16.74
CA PRO A 54 14.05 -17.76 -17.70
C PRO A 54 12.73 -18.45 -17.40
N GLU A 55 11.72 -17.68 -16.97
CA GLU A 55 10.40 -18.23 -16.70
C GLU A 55 9.98 -19.01 -17.93
N LYS A 56 9.97 -20.34 -17.79
CA LYS A 56 9.37 -21.22 -18.78
C LYS A 56 7.90 -20.86 -18.68
N ARG A 57 7.42 -20.04 -19.64
CA ARG A 57 6.04 -19.58 -19.70
C ARG A 57 5.14 -20.82 -19.78
N GLU A 58 4.71 -21.35 -18.64
CA GLU A 58 3.77 -22.49 -18.60
C GLU A 58 2.41 -22.07 -19.17
N ASN A 59 2.11 -20.77 -19.12
CA ASN A 59 0.99 -20.15 -19.83
C ASN A 59 1.51 -19.10 -20.81
N THR A 60 1.54 -19.45 -22.10
CA THR A 60 1.80 -18.54 -23.22
C THR A 60 0.78 -17.38 -23.28
N ASP A 61 -0.37 -17.54 -22.61
CA ASP A 61 -1.49 -16.61 -22.65
C ASP A 61 -1.45 -15.53 -21.55
N ALA A 62 -0.42 -15.44 -20.70
CA ALA A 62 -0.30 -14.35 -19.71
C ALA A 62 0.41 -13.12 -20.32
N VAL A 63 -0.29 -11.98 -20.37
CA VAL A 63 0.27 -10.71 -20.82
C VAL A 63 1.00 -10.09 -19.64
N MET A 64 2.33 -10.06 -19.74
CA MET A 64 3.21 -9.41 -18.76
C MET A 64 3.52 -7.98 -19.22
N LEU A 65 3.09 -7.00 -18.43
CA LEU A 65 3.39 -5.58 -18.63
C LEU A 65 4.71 -5.23 -17.95
N ILE A 66 5.70 -4.70 -18.67
CA ILE A 66 6.97 -4.25 -18.07
C ILE A 66 6.94 -2.74 -17.86
N MET A 67 6.91 -2.29 -16.61
CA MET A 67 7.01 -0.89 -16.25
C MET A 67 8.37 -0.58 -15.66
N ASN A 68 9.10 0.38 -16.23
CA ASN A 68 10.39 0.82 -15.71
C ASN A 68 10.20 2.06 -14.84
N VAL A 69 10.80 2.08 -13.66
CA VAL A 69 10.86 3.24 -12.77
C VAL A 69 12.32 3.64 -12.65
N ARG A 70 12.65 4.80 -13.20
CA ARG A 70 14.03 5.34 -13.23
C ARG A 70 14.09 6.72 -12.62
N LYS A 71 15.30 7.18 -12.30
CA LYS A 71 15.51 8.58 -11.90
C LYS A 71 15.03 9.52 -13.00
N SER A 72 14.25 10.54 -12.64
CA SER A 72 13.83 11.56 -13.59
C SER A 72 15.04 12.36 -14.08
N GLN A 73 15.09 12.57 -15.40
CA GLN A 73 16.17 13.28 -16.08
C GLN A 73 15.85 14.76 -16.32
N ALA A 74 14.75 15.29 -15.79
CA ALA A 74 14.42 16.71 -15.94
C ALA A 74 15.39 17.59 -15.14
N ASP A 75 15.81 18.71 -15.73
CA ASP A 75 16.81 19.64 -15.16
C ASP A 75 16.36 20.26 -13.81
N ASP A 76 15.05 20.40 -13.58
CA ASP A 76 14.45 20.88 -12.32
C ASP A 76 13.95 19.76 -11.39
N ALA A 77 14.31 18.50 -11.66
CA ALA A 77 13.81 17.38 -10.85
C ALA A 77 14.44 17.37 -9.45
N ALA A 78 13.59 17.25 -8.43
CA ALA A 78 14.03 17.06 -7.05
C ALA A 78 15.03 15.88 -6.93
N PRO A 79 16.00 15.94 -6.00
CA PRO A 79 16.96 14.86 -5.82
C PRO A 79 16.22 13.54 -5.52
N ARG A 80 16.50 12.53 -6.37
CA ARG A 80 15.90 11.18 -6.33
C ARG A 80 14.42 11.12 -6.76
N ALA A 81 13.94 12.10 -7.52
CA ALA A 81 12.65 12.01 -8.20
C ALA A 81 12.64 10.83 -9.17
N GLY A 82 11.53 10.10 -9.19
CA GLY A 82 11.29 8.97 -10.10
C GLY A 82 10.34 9.34 -11.22
N GLU A 83 10.54 8.72 -12.38
CA GLU A 83 9.58 8.74 -13.49
C GLU A 83 9.26 7.32 -13.94
N VAL A 84 7.99 7.08 -14.28
CA VAL A 84 7.53 5.80 -14.81
C VAL A 84 7.66 5.83 -16.32
N VAL A 85 8.27 4.81 -16.89
CA VAL A 85 8.48 4.65 -18.33
C VAL A 85 7.85 3.34 -18.77
N TYR A 86 6.90 3.44 -19.69
CA TYR A 86 6.26 2.30 -20.33
C TYR A 86 6.36 2.45 -21.84
N GLN A 87 6.86 1.42 -22.53
CA GLN A 87 7.07 1.44 -23.99
C GLN A 87 7.82 2.70 -24.49
N GLY A 88 8.77 3.20 -23.69
CA GLY A 88 9.55 4.39 -24.01
C GLY A 88 8.84 5.74 -23.77
N LYS A 89 7.58 5.74 -23.33
CA LYS A 89 6.85 6.95 -22.94
C LYS A 89 6.94 7.19 -21.44
N ILE A 90 7.21 8.43 -21.05
CA ILE A 90 7.13 8.85 -19.65
C ILE A 90 5.65 8.99 -19.29
N LEU A 91 5.24 8.27 -18.24
CA LEU A 91 3.88 8.28 -17.72
C LEU A 91 3.84 9.11 -16.42
N ASN A 92 2.93 10.07 -16.40
CA ASN A 92 2.48 10.73 -15.18
C ASN A 92 1.39 9.88 -14.49
N THR A 93 1.06 10.16 -13.24
CA THR A 93 0.05 9.43 -12.46
C THR A 93 -1.31 9.35 -13.18
N LYS A 94 -1.74 10.44 -13.81
CA LYS A 94 -3.01 10.49 -14.56
C LYS A 94 -2.98 9.59 -15.80
N THR A 95 -1.92 9.70 -16.61
CA THR A 95 -1.78 8.90 -17.84
C THR A 95 -1.53 7.43 -17.53
N LEU A 96 -0.84 7.13 -16.43
CA LEU A 96 -0.67 5.77 -15.93
C LEU A 96 -2.03 5.15 -15.58
N ARG A 97 -2.90 5.90 -14.88
CA ARG A 97 -4.24 5.42 -14.53
C ARG A 97 -5.06 5.10 -15.77
N THR A 98 -5.10 6.01 -16.75
CA THR A 98 -5.82 5.81 -18.02
C THR A 98 -5.30 4.60 -18.78
N MET A 99 -3.98 4.47 -18.89
CA MET A 99 -3.35 3.32 -19.55
C MET A 99 -3.69 2.00 -18.85
N LEU A 100 -3.68 1.97 -17.51
CA LEU A 100 -4.08 0.78 -16.74
C LEU A 100 -5.56 0.46 -16.92
N ASP A 101 -6.45 1.45 -16.94
CA ASP A 101 -7.88 1.24 -17.19
C ASP A 101 -8.14 0.66 -18.59
N GLU A 102 -7.41 1.14 -19.60
CA GLU A 102 -7.51 0.62 -20.98
C GLU A 102 -7.07 -0.85 -21.06
N GLU A 103 -5.93 -1.19 -20.45
CA GLU A 103 -5.42 -2.57 -20.42
C GLU A 103 -6.34 -3.50 -19.62
N VAL A 104 -6.86 -3.04 -18.48
CA VAL A 104 -7.82 -3.80 -17.67
C VAL A 104 -9.13 -4.01 -18.43
N ALA A 105 -9.61 -3.01 -19.15
CA ALA A 105 -10.79 -3.13 -19.99
C ALA A 105 -10.59 -4.13 -21.14
N TYR A 106 -9.39 -4.13 -21.75
CA TYR A 106 -9.01 -5.11 -22.77
C TYR A 106 -8.99 -6.54 -22.21
N ASP A 107 -8.42 -6.73 -21.02
CA ASP A 107 -8.39 -8.02 -20.32
C ASP A 107 -9.79 -8.50 -19.88
N ALA A 108 -10.69 -7.57 -19.54
CA ALA A 108 -12.07 -7.88 -19.14
C ALA A 108 -13.01 -8.17 -20.33
N ALA A 109 -12.58 -7.90 -21.57
CA ALA A 109 -13.39 -8.10 -22.77
C ALA A 109 -13.59 -9.61 -23.05
N PRO A 110 -14.80 -10.04 -23.48
CA PRO A 110 -15.03 -11.42 -23.88
C PRO A 110 -14.08 -11.82 -25.02
N PRO A 111 -13.39 -12.96 -24.94
CA PRO A 111 -12.55 -13.45 -26.02
C PRO A 111 -13.36 -13.64 -27.30
N PRO A 112 -12.85 -13.24 -28.48
CA PRO A 112 -13.57 -13.41 -29.74
C PRO A 112 -13.79 -14.87 -30.16
N ARG A 113 -13.21 -15.87 -29.46
CA ARG A 113 -13.28 -17.30 -29.82
C ARG A 113 -13.49 -18.27 -28.66
N GLY A 114 -14.09 -17.85 -27.55
CA GLY A 114 -14.39 -18.76 -26.41
C GLY A 114 -13.14 -19.31 -25.70
N ARG A 115 -11.95 -18.80 -26.04
CA ARG A 115 -10.66 -19.11 -25.43
C ARG A 115 -10.11 -17.83 -24.81
N GLY A 116 -10.78 -17.37 -23.77
CA GLY A 116 -10.38 -16.17 -23.03
C GLY A 116 -10.30 -16.46 -21.56
N ARG A 117 -9.62 -15.55 -20.88
CA ARG A 117 -9.34 -15.67 -19.46
C ARG A 117 -10.66 -15.61 -18.70
N ALA A 118 -10.85 -16.54 -17.76
CA ALA A 118 -11.99 -16.52 -16.88
C ALA A 118 -12.00 -15.20 -16.10
N LYS A 119 -13.18 -14.60 -15.97
CA LYS A 119 -13.37 -13.40 -15.16
C LYS A 119 -13.16 -13.77 -13.70
N GLU A 120 -12.05 -13.36 -13.11
CA GLU A 120 -11.85 -13.47 -11.68
C GLU A 120 -12.54 -12.29 -10.98
N VAL A 121 -13.26 -12.60 -9.92
CA VAL A 121 -14.03 -11.64 -9.14
C VAL A 121 -13.43 -11.63 -7.74
N GLY A 122 -12.99 -10.45 -7.30
CA GLY A 122 -12.43 -10.24 -5.99
C GLY A 122 -13.50 -10.13 -4.89
N PRO A 123 -13.06 -9.92 -3.63
CA PRO A 123 -13.97 -9.56 -2.56
C PRO A 123 -14.80 -8.33 -2.97
N ASN A 124 -16.09 -8.32 -2.65
CA ASN A 124 -17.05 -7.26 -3.01
C ASN A 124 -17.42 -7.15 -4.51
N ASN A 125 -17.36 -8.25 -5.26
CA ASN A 125 -17.79 -8.30 -6.67
C ASN A 125 -17.00 -7.36 -7.61
N VAL A 126 -15.77 -6.99 -7.20
CA VAL A 126 -14.88 -6.18 -8.01
C VAL A 126 -14.24 -7.08 -9.08
N GLN A 127 -14.40 -6.70 -10.34
CA GLN A 127 -13.74 -7.37 -11.46
C GLN A 127 -12.22 -7.23 -11.29
N LEU A 128 -11.52 -8.34 -11.07
CA LEU A 128 -10.06 -8.35 -10.97
C LEU A 128 -9.46 -8.66 -12.34
N SER A 129 -8.42 -7.90 -12.69
CA SER A 129 -7.67 -8.17 -13.92
C SER A 129 -6.67 -9.30 -13.69
N GLN A 130 -6.52 -10.15 -14.71
CA GLN A 130 -5.50 -11.19 -14.81
C GLN A 130 -4.14 -10.64 -15.29
N LEU A 131 -4.07 -9.35 -15.59
CA LEU A 131 -2.86 -8.68 -16.04
C LEU A 131 -1.75 -8.80 -14.98
N GLU A 132 -0.60 -9.28 -15.43
CA GLU A 132 0.59 -9.36 -14.59
C GLU A 132 1.52 -8.19 -14.92
N ILE A 133 1.92 -7.41 -13.93
CA ILE A 133 2.82 -6.28 -14.13
C ILE A 133 4.16 -6.57 -13.46
N LEU A 134 5.23 -6.56 -14.26
CA LEU A 134 6.61 -6.53 -13.79
C LEU A 134 7.09 -5.08 -13.67
N ILE A 135 7.30 -4.62 -12.44
CA ILE A 135 7.85 -3.31 -12.14
C ILE A 135 9.37 -3.44 -11.97
N ARG A 136 10.11 -2.85 -12.90
CA ARG A 136 11.57 -2.72 -12.84
C ARG A 136 11.92 -1.42 -12.15
N TYR A 137 12.46 -1.53 -10.95
CA TYR A 137 12.68 -0.39 -10.09
C TYR A 137 14.18 -0.09 -9.90
N ASP A 138 14.56 1.17 -10.13
CA ASP A 138 15.93 1.65 -9.96
C ASP A 138 16.24 1.98 -8.47
N LYS A 139 17.37 1.47 -7.97
CA LYS A 139 17.88 1.67 -6.60
C LYS A 139 18.00 3.14 -6.21
N HIS A 140 18.24 4.04 -7.18
CA HIS A 140 18.47 5.45 -6.90
C HIS A 140 17.18 6.25 -6.65
N VAL A 141 16.01 5.70 -6.97
CA VAL A 141 14.69 6.33 -6.82
C VAL A 141 14.14 6.11 -5.41
N LYS A 142 13.42 7.09 -4.84
CA LYS A 142 12.77 6.95 -3.52
C LYS A 142 11.58 5.98 -3.55
N SER A 143 11.52 5.08 -2.56
CA SER A 143 10.46 4.06 -2.43
C SER A 143 9.03 4.62 -2.38
N GLU A 144 8.86 5.90 -2.04
CA GLU A 144 7.57 6.62 -2.10
C GLU A 144 6.92 6.53 -3.49
N TYR A 145 7.72 6.59 -4.57
CA TYR A 145 7.22 6.47 -5.93
C TYR A 145 6.64 5.09 -6.22
N LEU A 146 7.25 4.04 -5.66
CA LEU A 146 6.75 2.68 -5.80
C LEU A 146 5.38 2.52 -5.13
N ARG A 147 5.21 3.11 -3.94
CA ARG A 147 3.93 3.12 -3.23
C ARG A 147 2.83 3.78 -4.06
N THR A 148 3.12 4.92 -4.69
CA THR A 148 2.16 5.60 -5.57
C THR A 148 1.74 4.72 -6.74
N ILE A 149 2.68 4.00 -7.36
CA ILE A 149 2.40 3.09 -8.48
C ILE A 149 1.51 1.93 -8.02
N PHE A 150 1.82 1.29 -6.89
CA PHE A 150 0.99 0.23 -6.33
C PHE A 150 -0.43 0.68 -6.05
N GLU A 151 -0.60 1.87 -5.48
CA GLU A 151 -1.91 2.44 -5.20
C GLU A 151 -2.72 2.63 -6.50
N GLN A 152 -2.08 3.07 -7.59
CA GLN A 152 -2.74 3.20 -8.89
C GLN A 152 -3.09 1.83 -9.49
N CYS A 153 -2.20 0.85 -9.42
CA CYS A 153 -2.47 -0.51 -9.90
C CYS A 153 -3.64 -1.17 -9.15
N GLN A 154 -3.67 -1.05 -7.82
CA GLN A 154 -4.74 -1.59 -7.00
C GLN A 154 -6.08 -0.91 -7.29
N LYS A 155 -6.09 0.42 -7.47
CA LYS A 155 -7.27 1.19 -7.90
C LYS A 155 -7.76 0.78 -9.28
N ALA A 156 -6.86 0.32 -10.15
CA ALA A 156 -7.19 -0.23 -11.47
C ALA A 156 -7.74 -1.67 -11.42
N GLY A 157 -7.71 -2.34 -10.26
CA GLY A 157 -8.07 -3.76 -10.15
C GLY A 157 -6.98 -4.73 -10.61
N VAL A 158 -5.73 -4.23 -10.74
CA VAL A 158 -4.55 -5.06 -11.03
C VAL A 158 -3.87 -5.44 -9.72
N TYR A 159 -3.77 -6.74 -9.47
CA TYR A 159 -3.24 -7.27 -8.21
C TYR A 159 -2.02 -8.19 -8.39
N LYS A 160 -1.79 -8.73 -9.60
CA LYS A 160 -0.63 -9.56 -9.92
C LYS A 160 0.57 -8.66 -10.24
N LEU A 161 1.31 -8.26 -9.21
CA LEU A 161 2.49 -7.40 -9.34
C LEU A 161 3.76 -8.21 -9.04
N LYS A 162 4.75 -8.15 -9.93
CA LYS A 162 6.11 -8.65 -9.72
C LYS A 162 7.08 -7.48 -9.66
N LEU A 163 8.07 -7.57 -8.78
CA LEU A 163 9.09 -6.55 -8.61
C LEU A 163 10.43 -7.10 -9.02
N ALA A 164 11.10 -6.40 -9.93
CA ALA A 164 12.48 -6.66 -10.31
C ALA A 164 13.30 -5.43 -9.94
N THR A 165 14.35 -5.63 -9.16
CA THR A 165 15.37 -4.61 -8.95
C THR A 165 16.60 -5.03 -9.73
N THR A 166 17.32 -4.05 -10.29
CA THR A 166 18.62 -4.33 -10.88
C THR A 166 19.56 -4.71 -9.75
N GLN A 167 20.04 -5.96 -9.75
CA GLN A 167 21.09 -6.41 -8.84
C GLN A 167 22.29 -5.46 -9.03
N PRO A 168 22.88 -4.91 -7.96
CA PRO A 168 24.19 -4.27 -8.10
C PRO A 168 25.17 -5.40 -8.46
N GLY A 169 25.54 -5.48 -9.73
CA GLY A 169 26.69 -6.27 -10.15
C GLY A 169 27.97 -5.53 -9.75
N GLY A 170 28.76 -6.12 -8.87
CA GLY A 170 30.06 -5.63 -8.41
C GLY A 170 30.14 -5.50 -6.89
#